data_AF-A0A1Z1MCN0-F1
#
_entry.id   AF-A0A1Z1MCN0-F1
#
_cell.length_a   1.000
_cell.length_b   1.000
_cell.length_c   1.000
_cell.angle_alpha   90.00
_cell.angle_beta   90.00
_cell.angle_gamma   90.00
#
_symmetry.space_group_name_H-M   'P 1'
#
loop_
_entity.id
_entity.type
_entity.pdbx_description
1 polymer ?
#
loop_
_entity_poly.entity_id
_entity_poly.type
_entity_poly.pdbx_seq_one_letter_code
_entity_poly.pdbx_strand_id
1 'polypeptide(L)'
;MIKYWPNQQNINLNNAIVELFVNTEKKLNFNLSNQTKNDLYIDILSEATKYRLLKIIIDEFKKLVLELIELNLNKNYLKKINKKVLVIFIKKVSYNFLLDHEYKEQNHKIDDLEEECNEIMEYLLTYFISGSSKINKRTFLFDPTYTPYNHVQILFESFIIQVSNNIIRIIISRSRNLQEINDFLKTDYKCSPLYTSSRSAVLLINNLKLQHLISSYIYDTKCLYNERQKVWLISSKGIICKYIYKSKLEKVEQLNQLQVTFLLWLEIKDIIIPKVEKILIQTGKYFIYLLVNLFSNIVIIFIKSVIFYLNR
;
A
#
# COMPACT_ATOMS: atom_id res chain seq x y z
N MET A 1 -1.90 -6.12 25.92
CA MET A 1 -0.59 -5.47 26.15
C MET A 1 0.08 -5.26 24.80
N ILE A 2 0.60 -4.08 24.50
CA ILE A 2 1.25 -3.80 23.21
C ILE A 2 2.62 -4.49 23.22
N LYS A 3 2.86 -5.37 22.24
CA LYS A 3 4.17 -6.02 22.05
C LYS A 3 5.06 -5.12 21.20
N TYR A 4 6.26 -4.82 21.69
CA TYR A 4 7.23 -3.99 20.99
C TYR A 4 8.27 -4.83 20.25
N TRP A 5 8.79 -4.28 19.17
CA TRP A 5 9.90 -4.85 18.41
C TRP A 5 11.21 -4.67 19.20
N PRO A 6 12.11 -5.67 19.22
CA PRO A 6 13.38 -5.55 19.92
C PRO A 6 14.29 -4.44 19.37
N ASN A 7 14.90 -3.70 20.30
CA ASN A 7 15.65 -2.49 19.99
C ASN A 7 17.04 -2.74 19.41
N GLN A 8 17.67 -3.86 19.77
CA GLN A 8 19.05 -4.19 19.43
C GLN A 8 19.17 -5.65 19.00
N GLN A 9 20.28 -5.99 18.35
CA GLN A 9 20.62 -7.35 17.98
C GLN A 9 20.81 -8.21 19.24
N ASN A 10 19.87 -9.11 19.49
CA ASN A 10 19.88 -10.06 20.60
C ASN A 10 19.00 -11.27 20.28
N ILE A 11 18.97 -12.25 21.18
CA ILE A 11 18.14 -13.46 21.03
C ILE A 11 16.65 -13.11 20.90
N ASN A 12 16.19 -12.06 21.58
CA ASN A 12 14.79 -11.62 21.48
C ASN A 12 14.44 -11.11 20.08
N LEU A 13 15.37 -10.43 19.39
CA LEU A 13 15.21 -10.01 18.01
C LEU A 13 15.05 -11.21 17.09
N ASN A 14 15.93 -12.20 17.22
CA ASN A 14 15.85 -13.44 16.42
C ASN A 14 14.51 -14.16 16.64
N ASN A 15 14.07 -14.28 17.89
CA ASN A 15 12.77 -14.89 18.21
C ASN A 15 11.59 -14.10 17.62
N ALA A 16 11.63 -12.76 17.69
CA ALA A 16 10.60 -11.91 17.10
C ALA A 16 10.54 -12.02 15.56
N ILE A 17 11.69 -12.15 14.90
CA ILE A 17 11.79 -12.37 13.45
C ILE A 17 11.20 -13.73 13.07
N VAL A 18 11.57 -14.81 13.78
CA VAL A 18 11.03 -16.15 13.53
C VAL A 18 9.51 -16.17 13.71
N GLU A 19 9.01 -15.57 14.80
CA GLU A 19 7.58 -15.45 15.06
C GLU A 19 6.86 -14.67 13.94
N LEU A 20 7.47 -13.60 13.44
CA LEU A 20 6.93 -12.80 12.35
C LEU A 20 6.84 -13.59 11.05
N PHE A 21 7.90 -14.33 10.68
CA PHE A 21 7.86 -15.22 9.52
C PHE A 21 6.78 -16.30 9.66
N VAL A 22 6.73 -17.00 10.78
CA VAL A 22 5.75 -18.08 11.02
C VAL A 22 4.32 -17.53 10.97
N ASN A 23 4.07 -16.37 11.58
CA ASN A 23 2.74 -15.76 11.57
C ASN A 23 2.32 -15.29 10.18
N THR A 24 3.24 -14.72 9.40
CA THR A 24 2.95 -14.31 8.03
C THR A 24 2.72 -15.52 7.11
N GLU A 25 3.46 -16.60 7.29
CA GLU A 25 3.22 -17.84 6.53
C GLU A 25 1.87 -18.47 6.82
N LYS A 26 1.45 -18.50 8.10
CA LYS A 26 0.11 -18.96 8.46
C LYS A 26 -0.98 -18.14 7.77
N LYS A 27 -0.75 -16.83 7.61
CA LYS A 27 -1.69 -15.95 6.90
C LYS A 27 -1.79 -16.24 5.41
N LEU A 28 -0.76 -16.81 4.79
CA LEU A 28 -0.83 -17.19 3.36
C LEU A 28 -1.86 -18.29 3.10
N ASN A 29 -2.20 -19.10 4.11
CA ASN A 29 -3.23 -20.13 3.99
C ASN A 29 -4.66 -19.56 3.97
N PHE A 30 -4.84 -18.26 4.23
CA PHE A 30 -6.13 -17.60 4.07
C PHE A 30 -6.38 -17.23 2.61
N ASN A 31 -7.56 -16.65 2.36
CA ASN A 31 -7.91 -16.10 1.07
C ASN A 31 -6.92 -15.00 0.64
N LEU A 32 -6.39 -15.07 -0.57
CA LEU A 32 -5.47 -14.08 -1.18
C LEU A 32 -6.17 -13.28 -2.30
N SER A 33 -7.50 -13.33 -2.37
CA SER A 33 -8.30 -12.47 -3.25
C SER A 33 -8.07 -11.00 -2.88
N ASN A 34 -8.00 -10.14 -3.88
CA ASN A 34 -7.85 -8.72 -3.68
C ASN A 34 -9.18 -8.11 -3.25
N GLN A 35 -9.22 -7.56 -2.04
CA GLN A 35 -10.36 -6.85 -1.45
C GLN A 35 -10.10 -5.34 -1.39
N THR A 36 -9.05 -4.88 -2.08
CA THR A 36 -8.75 -3.45 -2.20
C THR A 36 -9.54 -2.83 -3.35
N LYS A 37 -9.60 -1.49 -3.37
CA LYS A 37 -10.23 -0.75 -4.48
C LYS A 37 -9.34 -0.62 -5.72
N ASN A 38 -8.12 -1.16 -5.66
CA ASN A 38 -7.09 -0.98 -6.66
C ASN A 38 -6.72 -2.33 -7.24
N ASP A 39 -6.54 -2.39 -8.55
CA ASP A 39 -6.03 -3.59 -9.21
C ASP A 39 -4.57 -3.82 -8.79
N LEU A 40 -4.20 -5.09 -8.63
CA LEU A 40 -2.83 -5.55 -8.38
C LEU A 40 -2.37 -6.44 -9.53
N TYR A 41 -1.08 -6.41 -9.85
CA TYR A 41 -0.51 -7.26 -10.89
C TYR A 41 -0.73 -8.75 -10.59
N ILE A 42 -0.66 -9.14 -9.32
CA ILE A 42 -0.91 -10.52 -8.88
C ILE A 42 -2.37 -10.98 -9.06
N ASP A 43 -3.32 -10.08 -9.34
CA ASP A 43 -4.73 -10.47 -9.53
C ASP A 43 -4.94 -11.34 -10.77
N ILE A 44 -4.02 -11.24 -11.73
CA ILE A 44 -4.02 -12.10 -12.92
C ILE A 44 -3.80 -13.58 -12.57
N LEU A 45 -3.19 -13.86 -11.42
CA LEU A 45 -2.85 -15.21 -10.98
C LEU A 45 -4.00 -15.89 -10.24
N SER A 46 -4.05 -17.22 -10.32
CA SER A 46 -4.90 -18.06 -9.49
C SER A 46 -4.43 -18.02 -8.03
N GLU A 47 -5.34 -18.30 -7.09
CA GLU A 47 -5.03 -18.31 -5.66
C GLU A 47 -3.87 -19.25 -5.29
N ALA A 48 -3.82 -20.44 -5.92
CA ALA A 48 -2.73 -21.40 -5.72
C ALA A 48 -1.38 -20.85 -6.21
N THR A 49 -1.37 -20.16 -7.36
CA THR A 49 -0.14 -19.56 -7.90
C THR A 49 0.29 -18.33 -7.11
N LYS A 50 -0.65 -17.52 -6.61
CA LYS A 50 -0.36 -16.44 -5.65
C LYS A 50 0.30 -17.00 -4.40
N TYR A 51 -0.29 -18.02 -3.78
CA TYR A 51 0.28 -18.69 -2.61
C TYR A 51 1.73 -19.11 -2.85
N ARG A 52 1.98 -19.80 -3.99
CA ARG A 52 3.31 -20.25 -4.39
C ARG A 52 4.29 -19.10 -4.52
N LEU A 53 3.92 -18.03 -5.23
CA LEU A 53 4.78 -16.86 -5.40
C LEU A 53 5.13 -16.20 -4.06
N LEU A 54 4.13 -15.94 -3.22
CA LEU A 54 4.34 -15.31 -1.91
C LEU A 54 5.20 -16.20 -1.00
N LYS A 55 5.03 -17.53 -1.06
CA LYS A 55 5.86 -18.48 -0.32
C LYS A 55 7.32 -18.44 -0.75
N ILE A 56 7.60 -18.44 -2.06
CA ILE A 56 8.97 -18.30 -2.60
C ILE A 56 9.59 -16.98 -2.14
N ILE A 57 8.84 -15.87 -2.18
CA ILE A 57 9.31 -14.57 -1.70
C ILE A 57 9.73 -14.65 -0.23
N ILE A 58 8.90 -15.25 0.63
CA ILE A 58 9.21 -15.40 2.05
C ILE A 58 10.47 -16.24 2.25
N ASP A 59 10.57 -17.39 1.59
CA ASP A 59 11.68 -18.31 1.79
C ASP A 59 13.01 -17.75 1.27
N GLU A 60 13.01 -17.07 0.12
CA GLU A 60 14.19 -16.35 -0.36
C GLU A 60 14.55 -15.16 0.52
N PHE A 61 13.55 -14.46 1.10
CA PHE A 61 13.83 -13.33 1.97
C PHE A 61 14.47 -13.78 3.29
N LYS A 62 14.06 -14.94 3.83
CA LYS A 62 14.74 -15.55 4.99
C LYS A 62 16.22 -15.81 4.70
N LYS A 63 16.52 -16.43 3.55
CA LYS A 63 17.90 -16.70 3.12
C LYS A 63 18.70 -15.39 3.00
N LEU A 64 18.12 -14.39 2.34
CA LEU A 64 18.73 -13.07 2.18
C LEU A 64 19.07 -12.43 3.54
N VAL A 65 18.14 -12.49 4.50
CA VAL A 65 18.34 -11.92 5.83
C VAL A 65 19.46 -12.65 6.56
N LEU A 66 19.52 -13.98 6.50
CA LEU A 66 20.60 -14.76 7.10
C LEU A 66 21.96 -14.41 6.48
N GLU A 67 22.06 -14.39 5.15
CA GLU A 67 23.27 -14.00 4.42
C GLU A 67 23.74 -12.59 4.83
N LEU A 68 22.83 -11.62 4.94
CA LEU A 68 23.18 -10.25 5.33
C LEU A 68 23.58 -10.13 6.80
N ILE A 69 23.01 -10.94 7.70
CA ILE A 69 23.43 -11.00 9.11
C ILE A 69 24.85 -11.57 9.22
N GLU A 70 25.16 -12.63 8.47
CA GLU A 70 26.50 -13.23 8.43
C GLU A 70 27.57 -12.25 7.90
N LEU A 71 27.21 -11.43 6.90
CA LEU A 71 28.09 -10.41 6.35
C LEU A 71 28.37 -9.23 7.31
N ASN A 72 27.61 -9.11 8.41
CA ASN A 72 27.74 -8.09 9.46
C ASN A 72 27.97 -6.66 8.91
N LEU A 73 27.18 -6.27 7.92
CA LEU A 73 27.37 -5.01 7.20
C LEU A 73 26.97 -3.79 8.05
N ASN A 74 27.76 -2.72 7.95
CA ASN A 74 27.41 -1.44 8.56
C ASN A 74 26.12 -0.87 7.91
N LYS A 75 25.21 -0.33 8.73
CA LYS A 75 23.96 0.33 8.31
C LYS A 75 24.14 1.32 7.14
N ASN A 76 25.18 2.16 7.19
CA ASN A 76 25.40 3.15 6.13
C ASN A 76 25.76 2.49 4.79
N TYR A 77 26.43 1.35 4.84
CA TYR A 77 26.74 0.55 3.66
C TYR A 77 25.48 -0.16 3.14
N LEU A 78 24.68 -0.76 4.04
CA LEU A 78 23.39 -1.37 3.69
C LEU A 78 22.48 -0.39 2.94
N LYS A 79 22.35 0.85 3.41
CA LYS A 79 21.56 1.89 2.72
C LYS A 79 22.04 2.15 1.28
N LYS A 80 23.36 2.17 1.06
CA LYS A 80 23.95 2.39 -0.28
C LYS A 80 23.73 1.21 -1.23
N ILE A 81 23.77 -0.02 -0.71
CA ILE A 81 23.61 -1.23 -1.54
C ILE A 81 22.17 -1.70 -1.65
N ASN A 82 21.23 -1.17 -0.84
CA ASN A 82 19.86 -1.66 -0.73
C ASN A 82 19.15 -1.83 -2.09
N LYS A 83 19.28 -0.85 -2.98
CA LYS A 83 18.69 -0.95 -4.34
C LYS A 83 19.26 -2.14 -5.13
N LYS A 84 20.57 -2.39 -5.05
CA LYS A 84 21.22 -3.54 -5.70
C LYS A 84 20.75 -4.85 -5.07
N VAL A 85 20.66 -4.90 -3.75
CA VAL A 85 20.16 -6.08 -3.01
C VAL A 85 18.73 -6.39 -3.45
N LEU A 86 17.87 -5.37 -3.59
CA LEU A 86 16.49 -5.56 -4.03
C LEU A 86 16.43 -6.12 -5.46
N VAL A 87 17.23 -5.57 -6.37
CA VAL A 87 17.32 -6.05 -7.76
C VAL A 87 17.77 -7.52 -7.79
N ILE A 88 18.80 -7.88 -7.05
CA ILE A 88 19.30 -9.26 -6.95
C ILE A 88 18.22 -10.18 -6.38
N PHE A 89 17.56 -9.74 -5.31
CA PHE A 89 16.48 -10.48 -4.67
C PHE A 89 15.32 -10.74 -5.64
N ILE A 90 14.83 -9.70 -6.32
CA ILE A 90 13.75 -9.83 -7.30
C ILE A 90 14.15 -10.77 -8.45
N LYS A 91 15.37 -10.67 -8.97
CA LYS A 91 15.88 -11.60 -9.99
C LYS A 91 15.85 -13.05 -9.50
N LYS A 92 16.37 -13.30 -8.30
CA LYS A 92 16.42 -14.65 -7.70
C LYS A 92 15.03 -15.23 -7.50
N VAL A 93 14.10 -14.45 -6.96
CA VAL A 93 12.70 -14.90 -6.80
C VAL A 93 12.04 -15.12 -8.16
N SER A 94 12.24 -14.21 -9.12
CA SER A 94 11.67 -14.35 -10.47
C SER A 94 12.17 -15.63 -11.15
N TYR A 95 13.47 -15.90 -11.04
CA TYR A 95 14.09 -17.13 -11.52
C TYR A 95 13.45 -18.35 -10.86
N ASN A 96 13.42 -18.41 -9.52
CA ASN A 96 12.84 -19.54 -8.79
C ASN A 96 11.36 -19.77 -9.08
N PHE A 97 10.60 -18.71 -9.34
CA PHE A 97 9.19 -18.81 -9.71
C PHE A 97 8.97 -19.31 -11.15
N LEU A 98 9.93 -19.04 -12.04
CA LEU A 98 9.90 -19.43 -13.45
C LEU A 98 10.61 -20.76 -13.75
N LEU A 99 11.38 -21.33 -12.80
CA LEU A 99 12.16 -22.56 -12.96
C LEU A 99 11.38 -23.77 -13.49
N ASP A 100 10.05 -23.80 -13.33
CA ASP A 100 9.19 -24.85 -13.90
C ASP A 100 9.03 -24.76 -15.44
N HIS A 101 9.54 -23.70 -16.06
CA HIS A 101 9.47 -23.47 -17.50
C HIS A 101 10.87 -23.25 -18.06
N GLU A 102 11.10 -23.70 -19.29
CA GLU A 102 12.31 -23.43 -20.09
C GLU A 102 12.42 -21.94 -20.46
N TYR A 103 12.38 -21.07 -19.46
CA TYR A 103 12.36 -19.63 -19.61
C TYR A 103 13.81 -19.15 -19.66
N LYS A 104 14.35 -19.05 -20.88
CA LYS A 104 15.73 -18.57 -21.12
C LYS A 104 15.93 -17.21 -20.45
N GLU A 105 16.98 -17.06 -19.65
CA GLU A 105 17.39 -15.76 -19.12
C GLU A 105 17.60 -14.78 -20.29
N GLN A 106 16.85 -13.67 -20.31
CA GLN A 106 17.23 -12.51 -21.10
C GLN A 106 17.59 -11.40 -20.11
N ASN A 107 18.76 -10.82 -20.33
CA ASN A 107 19.29 -9.68 -19.59
C ASN A 107 18.46 -8.43 -19.87
N HIS A 108 17.24 -8.36 -19.33
CA HIS A 108 16.48 -7.12 -19.28
C HIS A 108 16.94 -6.30 -18.08
N LYS A 109 17.20 -5.01 -18.33
CA LYS A 109 17.49 -4.06 -17.28
C LYS A 109 16.22 -3.87 -16.45
N ILE A 110 16.32 -4.18 -15.16
CA ILE A 110 15.28 -3.87 -14.18
C ILE A 110 15.48 -2.40 -13.78
N ASP A 111 15.21 -1.48 -14.71
CA ASP A 111 15.45 -0.06 -14.50
C ASP A 111 14.30 0.59 -13.70
N ASP A 112 13.07 0.06 -13.82
CA ASP A 112 11.85 0.63 -13.21
C ASP A 112 11.34 -0.20 -12.02
N LEU A 113 12.13 -0.32 -10.95
CA LEU A 113 11.59 -0.77 -9.67
C LEU A 113 10.90 0.37 -8.93
N GLU A 114 9.78 0.06 -8.28
CA GLU A 114 9.08 1.00 -7.43
C GLU A 114 9.99 1.43 -6.26
N GLU A 115 10.26 2.73 -6.17
CA GLU A 115 11.07 3.31 -5.07
C GLU A 115 10.52 2.96 -3.69
N GLU A 116 9.20 2.86 -3.57
CA GLU A 116 8.54 2.52 -2.32
C GLU A 116 8.93 1.12 -1.82
N CYS A 117 9.08 0.15 -2.73
CA CYS A 117 9.50 -1.21 -2.40
C CYS A 117 10.95 -1.21 -1.86
N ASN A 118 11.81 -0.37 -2.43
CA ASN A 118 13.18 -0.18 -1.96
C ASN A 118 13.22 0.41 -0.54
N GLU A 119 12.42 1.45 -0.27
CA GLU A 119 12.32 2.04 1.07
C GLU A 119 11.83 1.05 2.12
N ILE A 120 10.80 0.27 1.81
CA ILE A 120 10.28 -0.73 2.76
C ILE A 120 11.36 -1.80 3.02
N MET A 121 12.10 -2.23 1.99
CA MET A 121 13.19 -3.18 2.18
C MET A 121 14.28 -2.62 3.09
N GLU A 122 14.64 -1.33 2.95
CA GLU A 122 15.63 -0.68 3.82
C GLU A 122 15.21 -0.75 5.30
N TYR A 123 13.95 -0.46 5.58
CA TYR A 123 13.43 -0.53 6.95
C TYR A 123 13.38 -1.95 7.48
N LEU A 124 12.91 -2.91 6.69
CA LEU A 124 12.86 -4.32 7.09
C LEU A 124 14.25 -4.86 7.39
N LEU A 125 15.24 -4.60 6.52
CA LEU A 125 16.62 -5.00 6.77
C LEU A 125 17.19 -4.30 8.01
N THR A 126 16.89 -3.02 8.22
CA THR A 126 17.32 -2.32 9.46
C THR A 126 16.69 -2.96 10.69
N TYR A 127 15.39 -3.26 10.67
CA TYR A 127 14.68 -3.91 11.78
C TYR A 127 15.22 -5.31 12.07
N PHE A 128 15.54 -6.09 11.03
CA PHE A 128 15.93 -7.49 11.16
C PHE A 128 17.40 -7.67 11.52
N ILE A 129 18.29 -6.80 11.00
CA ILE A 129 19.73 -6.91 11.25
C ILE A 129 20.12 -6.16 12.52
N SER A 130 19.62 -4.93 12.69
CA SER A 130 20.11 -4.03 13.75
C SER A 130 19.12 -3.75 14.88
N GLY A 131 17.84 -4.11 14.72
CA GLY A 131 16.77 -3.76 15.66
C GLY A 131 16.22 -2.35 15.45
N SER A 132 15.14 -2.03 16.15
CA SER A 132 14.39 -0.78 15.92
C SER A 132 15.13 0.49 16.33
N SER A 133 16.08 0.43 17.28
CA SER A 133 16.77 1.63 17.78
C SER A 133 17.61 2.34 16.71
N LYS A 134 17.90 1.66 15.59
CA LYS A 134 18.67 2.21 14.48
C LYS A 134 17.80 2.91 13.43
N ILE A 135 16.47 2.86 13.51
CA ILE A 135 15.60 3.62 12.59
C ILE A 135 15.72 5.12 12.89
N ASN A 136 15.63 5.95 11.85
CA ASN A 136 15.66 7.40 12.03
C ASN A 136 14.37 7.86 12.75
N LYS A 137 14.52 8.64 13.82
CA LYS A 137 13.42 9.17 14.63
C LYS A 137 12.41 10.01 13.83
N ARG A 138 12.82 10.55 12.68
CA ARG A 138 11.96 11.37 11.82
C ARG A 138 11.12 10.57 10.83
N THR A 139 11.37 9.26 10.66
CA THR A 139 10.68 8.46 9.64
C THR A 139 9.24 8.16 10.01
N PHE A 140 8.99 7.80 11.27
CA PHE A 140 7.67 7.47 11.79
C PHE A 140 7.33 8.39 12.97
N LEU A 141 6.03 8.55 13.24
CA LEU A 141 5.54 9.44 14.32
C LEU A 141 5.85 8.93 15.75
N PHE A 142 6.34 7.70 15.90
CA PHE A 142 6.64 7.09 17.18
C PHE A 142 8.14 6.96 17.42
N ASP A 143 8.56 6.92 18.68
CA ASP A 143 9.96 6.70 19.04
C ASP A 143 10.39 5.29 18.59
N PRO A 144 11.53 5.14 17.87
CA PRO A 144 12.04 3.84 17.43
C PRO A 144 12.28 2.82 18.57
N THR A 145 12.44 3.27 19.81
CA THR A 145 12.57 2.39 20.98
C THR A 145 11.27 1.68 21.36
N TYR A 146 10.12 2.18 20.88
CA TYR A 146 8.79 1.65 21.13
C TYR A 146 8.09 1.27 19.82
N THR A 147 8.83 0.78 18.83
CA THR A 147 8.25 0.31 17.57
C THR A 147 7.27 -0.83 17.86
N PRO A 148 5.97 -0.72 17.49
CA PRO A 148 5.03 -1.81 17.70
C PRO A 148 5.36 -3.00 16.81
N TYR A 149 5.27 -4.23 17.34
CA TYR A 149 5.48 -5.45 16.55
C TYR A 149 4.57 -5.48 15.31
N ASN A 150 3.31 -5.08 15.47
CA ASN A 150 2.34 -5.03 14.37
C ASN A 150 2.76 -4.08 13.25
N HIS A 151 3.54 -3.03 13.53
CA HIS A 151 4.04 -2.13 12.49
C HIS A 151 5.06 -2.83 11.58
N VAL A 152 6.00 -3.58 12.17
CA VAL A 152 6.98 -4.36 11.40
C VAL A 152 6.28 -5.46 10.59
N GLN A 153 5.28 -6.11 11.18
CA GLN A 153 4.44 -7.08 10.47
C GLN A 153 3.71 -6.44 9.27
N ILE A 154 3.13 -5.25 9.44
CA ILE A 154 2.45 -4.51 8.37
C ILE A 154 3.41 -4.20 7.22
N LEU A 155 4.62 -3.72 7.53
CA LEU A 155 5.64 -3.45 6.52
C LEU A 155 6.07 -4.72 5.79
N PHE A 156 6.23 -5.83 6.52
CA PHE A 156 6.65 -7.10 5.94
C PHE A 156 5.60 -7.69 4.99
N GLU A 157 4.33 -7.69 5.40
CA GLU A 157 3.22 -8.11 4.52
C GLU A 157 3.13 -7.22 3.27
N SER A 158 3.26 -5.90 3.43
CA SER A 158 3.25 -4.97 2.31
C SER A 158 4.43 -5.20 1.36
N PHE A 159 5.62 -5.49 1.88
CA PHE A 159 6.80 -5.81 1.09
C PHE A 159 6.59 -7.05 0.23
N ILE A 160 6.08 -8.14 0.81
CA ILE A 160 5.84 -9.39 0.08
C ILE A 160 4.86 -9.14 -1.10
N ILE A 161 3.79 -8.38 -0.86
CA ILE A 161 2.82 -8.04 -1.90
C ILE A 161 3.44 -7.13 -2.97
N GLN A 162 4.21 -6.11 -2.60
CA GLN A 162 4.89 -5.23 -3.56
C GLN A 162 5.90 -5.98 -4.42
N VAL A 163 6.72 -6.85 -3.81
CA VAL A 163 7.67 -7.69 -4.54
C VAL A 163 6.92 -8.61 -5.52
N SER A 164 5.83 -9.23 -5.08
CA SER A 164 5.04 -10.10 -5.95
C SER A 164 4.43 -9.35 -7.14
N ASN A 165 3.95 -8.13 -6.93
CA ASN A 165 3.49 -7.26 -8.02
C ASN A 165 4.60 -6.89 -8.98
N ASN A 166 5.78 -6.53 -8.46
CA ASN A 166 6.94 -6.19 -9.28
C ASN A 166 7.40 -7.39 -10.14
N ILE A 167 7.42 -8.60 -9.58
CA ILE A 167 7.78 -9.82 -10.34
C ILE A 167 6.80 -10.05 -11.48
N ILE A 168 5.49 -9.99 -11.23
CA ILE A 168 4.48 -10.18 -12.27
C ILE A 168 4.51 -9.05 -13.29
N ARG A 169 4.73 -7.81 -12.86
CA ARG A 169 4.95 -6.67 -13.75
C ARG A 169 6.15 -6.90 -14.66
N ILE A 170 7.28 -7.38 -14.13
CA ILE A 170 8.48 -7.70 -14.91
C ILE A 170 8.16 -8.79 -15.95
N ILE A 171 7.50 -9.88 -15.54
CA ILE A 171 7.12 -10.97 -16.45
C ILE A 171 6.22 -10.46 -17.59
N ILE A 172 5.19 -9.68 -17.27
CA ILE A 172 4.27 -9.09 -18.25
C ILE A 172 4.96 -8.04 -19.14
N SER A 173 5.89 -7.26 -18.59
CA SER A 173 6.62 -6.25 -19.38
C SER A 173 7.63 -6.88 -20.34
N ARG A 174 8.11 -8.10 -20.02
CA ARG A 174 9.10 -8.81 -20.80
C ARG A 174 8.50 -9.54 -21.99
N SER A 175 7.27 -10.01 -21.88
CA SER A 175 6.55 -10.60 -23.01
C SER A 175 6.38 -9.56 -24.12
N ARG A 176 6.88 -9.88 -25.31
CA ARG A 176 6.84 -8.99 -26.47
C ARG A 176 5.44 -8.95 -27.07
N ASN A 177 4.72 -10.07 -26.98
CA ASN A 177 3.40 -10.26 -27.56
C ASN A 177 2.39 -10.73 -26.52
N LEU A 178 1.12 -10.39 -26.75
CA LEU A 178 0.00 -10.85 -25.91
C LEU A 178 -0.12 -12.38 -25.89
N GLN A 179 0.33 -13.05 -26.95
CA GLN A 179 0.34 -14.50 -27.03
C GLN A 179 1.28 -15.11 -25.98
N GLU A 180 2.48 -14.56 -25.79
CA GLU A 180 3.43 -15.03 -24.77
C GLU A 180 2.88 -14.85 -23.34
N ILE A 181 2.13 -13.77 -23.10
CA ILE A 181 1.42 -13.56 -21.82
C ILE A 181 0.37 -14.66 -21.62
N ASN A 182 -0.46 -14.89 -22.65
CA ASN A 182 -1.53 -15.89 -22.55
C ASN A 182 -0.96 -17.30 -22.39
N ASP A 183 0.13 -17.63 -23.07
CA ASP A 183 0.79 -18.92 -22.97
C ASP A 183 1.34 -19.12 -21.55
N PHE A 184 2.02 -18.11 -20.99
CA PHE A 184 2.47 -18.12 -19.59
C PHE A 184 1.33 -18.26 -18.57
N LEU A 185 0.18 -17.66 -18.84
CA LEU A 185 -0.97 -17.71 -17.94
C LEU A 185 -1.74 -19.04 -18.04
N LYS A 186 -1.77 -19.65 -19.22
CA LYS A 186 -2.45 -20.93 -19.47
C LYS A 186 -1.66 -22.13 -18.96
N THR A 187 -0.34 -22.04 -18.91
CA THR A 187 0.47 -23.13 -18.35
C THR A 187 0.18 -23.31 -16.86
N ASP A 188 0.04 -24.57 -16.44
CA ASP A 188 -0.17 -25.02 -15.06
C ASP A 188 -1.30 -24.33 -14.26
N TYR A 189 -2.38 -23.90 -14.92
CA TYR A 189 -3.51 -23.21 -14.26
C TYR A 189 -3.08 -21.97 -13.45
N LYS A 190 -2.07 -21.25 -13.96
CA LYS A 190 -1.53 -20.05 -13.31
C LYS A 190 -2.50 -18.88 -13.31
N CYS A 191 -3.42 -18.82 -14.27
CA CYS A 191 -4.38 -17.73 -14.41
C CYS A 191 -5.58 -17.87 -13.47
N SER A 192 -6.04 -16.74 -12.92
CA SER A 192 -7.34 -16.67 -12.27
C SER A 192 -8.47 -16.90 -13.30
N PRO A 193 -9.58 -17.58 -12.91
CA PRO A 193 -10.71 -17.83 -13.81
C PRO A 193 -11.28 -16.55 -14.42
N LEU A 194 -11.20 -15.42 -13.70
CA LEU A 194 -11.67 -14.10 -14.15
C LEU A 194 -10.88 -13.54 -15.33
N TYR A 195 -9.61 -13.95 -15.50
CA TYR A 195 -8.70 -13.41 -16.51
C TYR A 195 -8.32 -14.43 -17.58
N THR A 196 -9.10 -15.50 -17.70
CA THR A 196 -8.91 -16.57 -18.71
C THR A 196 -8.97 -16.08 -20.15
N SER A 197 -9.74 -15.02 -20.42
CA SER A 197 -9.79 -14.41 -21.74
C SER A 197 -8.62 -13.44 -21.96
N SER A 198 -8.06 -13.44 -23.16
CA SER A 198 -7.01 -12.49 -23.55
C SER A 198 -7.46 -11.04 -23.36
N ARG A 199 -8.74 -10.74 -23.65
CA ARG A 199 -9.32 -9.40 -23.49
C ARG A 199 -9.39 -8.96 -22.03
N SER A 200 -9.78 -9.85 -21.11
CA SER A 200 -9.81 -9.53 -19.66
C SER A 200 -8.41 -9.28 -19.11
N ALA A 201 -7.40 -10.05 -19.54
CA ALA A 201 -6.01 -9.83 -19.14
C ALA A 201 -5.47 -8.48 -19.65
N VAL A 202 -5.75 -8.12 -20.91
CA VAL A 202 -5.38 -6.81 -21.47
C VAL A 202 -6.08 -5.67 -20.73
N LEU A 203 -7.36 -5.83 -20.40
CA LEU A 203 -8.12 -4.82 -19.64
C LEU A 203 -7.48 -4.57 -18.27
N LEU A 204 -7.12 -5.63 -17.54
CA LEU A 204 -6.40 -5.52 -16.26
C LEU A 204 -5.08 -4.75 -16.43
N ILE A 205 -4.26 -5.12 -17.42
CA ILE A 205 -2.97 -4.44 -17.67
C ILE A 205 -3.18 -2.95 -17.98
N ASN A 206 -4.20 -2.61 -18.76
CA ASN A 206 -4.52 -1.22 -19.09
C ASN A 206 -5.00 -0.44 -17.87
N ASN A 207 -5.85 -1.05 -17.04
CA ASN A 207 -6.28 -0.45 -15.77
C ASN A 207 -5.08 -0.21 -14.85
N LEU A 208 -4.15 -1.16 -14.74
CA LEU A 208 -2.94 -1.02 -13.93
C LEU A 208 -2.05 0.13 -14.43
N LYS A 209 -1.87 0.28 -15.74
CA LYS A 209 -1.12 1.41 -16.32
C LYS A 209 -1.79 2.75 -16.03
N LEU A 210 -3.10 2.83 -16.22
CA LEU A 210 -3.87 4.05 -15.92
C LEU A 210 -3.84 4.37 -14.42
N GLN A 211 -3.99 3.35 -13.57
CA GLN A 211 -3.91 3.48 -12.13
C GLN A 211 -2.54 4.02 -11.70
N HIS A 212 -1.45 3.52 -12.27
CA HIS A 212 -0.09 3.99 -11.97
C HIS A 212 0.12 5.45 -12.40
N LEU A 213 -0.43 5.85 -13.54
CA LEU A 213 -0.41 7.25 -13.99
C LEU A 213 -1.20 8.14 -13.03
N ILE A 214 -2.42 7.75 -12.65
CA ILE A 214 -3.23 8.54 -11.72
C ILE A 214 -2.57 8.58 -10.33
N SER A 215 -1.97 7.48 -9.87
CA SER A 215 -1.32 7.43 -8.57
C SER A 215 -0.15 8.37 -8.48
N SER A 216 0.74 8.37 -9.48
CA SER A 216 1.96 9.18 -9.47
C SER A 216 1.67 10.67 -9.37
N TYR A 217 0.60 11.18 -10.00
CA TYR A 217 0.27 12.61 -9.94
C TYR A 217 -0.66 12.99 -8.79
N ILE A 218 -1.67 12.17 -8.50
CA ILE A 218 -2.77 12.56 -7.60
C ILE A 218 -2.64 11.86 -6.25
N TYR A 219 -2.65 10.52 -6.24
CA TYR A 219 -2.75 9.79 -4.98
C TYR A 219 -1.46 9.83 -4.16
N ASP A 220 -0.30 9.78 -4.81
CA ASP A 220 0.99 9.80 -4.13
C ASP A 220 1.25 11.19 -3.54
N THR A 221 0.92 12.25 -4.29
CA THR A 221 0.95 13.64 -3.80
C THR A 221 0.01 13.84 -2.62
N LYS A 222 -1.22 13.31 -2.70
CA LYS A 222 -2.19 13.36 -1.59
C LYS A 222 -1.70 12.59 -0.37
N CYS A 223 -1.05 11.45 -0.56
CA CYS A 223 -0.48 10.65 0.51
C CYS A 223 0.69 11.38 1.19
N LEU A 224 1.55 12.02 0.38
CA LEU A 224 2.63 12.88 0.86
C LEU A 224 2.10 14.05 1.68
N TYR A 225 1.07 14.75 1.20
CA TYR A 225 0.42 15.85 1.92
C TYR A 225 -0.12 15.45 3.30
N ASN A 226 -0.72 14.25 3.38
CA ASN A 226 -1.30 13.74 4.63
C ASN A 226 -0.29 13.01 5.53
N GLU A 227 1.00 12.95 5.15
CA GLU A 227 2.05 12.13 5.79
C GLU A 227 1.62 10.67 5.98
N ARG A 228 0.95 10.11 4.98
CA ARG A 228 0.49 8.72 4.98
C ARG A 228 1.14 7.93 3.87
N GLN A 229 1.39 6.67 4.12
CA GLN A 229 1.79 5.70 3.12
C GLN A 229 0.73 4.60 3.03
N LYS A 230 0.36 4.27 1.79
CA LYS A 230 -0.51 3.13 1.49
C LYS A 230 0.28 1.84 1.66
N VAL A 231 -0.28 0.87 2.37
CA VAL A 231 0.30 -0.45 2.59
C VAL A 231 -0.74 -1.54 2.35
N TRP A 232 -0.27 -2.69 1.88
CA TRP A 232 -1.11 -3.87 1.65
C TRP A 232 -0.90 -4.91 2.74
N LEU A 233 -1.97 -5.57 3.15
CA LEU A 233 -1.96 -6.55 4.25
C LEU A 233 -2.69 -7.82 3.85
N ILE A 234 -2.22 -8.93 4.42
CA ILE A 234 -2.83 -10.24 4.25
C ILE A 234 -3.76 -10.45 5.43
N SER A 235 -5.07 -10.50 5.16
CA SER A 235 -6.11 -10.71 6.16
C SER A 235 -6.86 -12.01 5.89
N SER A 236 -7.63 -12.49 6.86
CA SER A 236 -8.47 -13.68 6.68
C SER A 236 -9.51 -13.54 5.54
N LYS A 237 -9.88 -12.30 5.18
CA LYS A 237 -10.86 -12.01 4.12
C LYS A 237 -10.23 -11.86 2.74
N GLY A 238 -8.91 -11.73 2.63
CA GLY A 238 -8.23 -11.29 1.41
C GLY A 238 -7.12 -10.27 1.67
N ILE A 239 -6.55 -9.77 0.57
CA ILE A 239 -5.60 -8.67 0.58
C ILE A 239 -6.37 -7.36 0.79
N ILE A 240 -6.04 -6.64 1.86
CA ILE A 240 -6.67 -5.36 2.22
C ILE A 240 -5.66 -4.23 2.17
N CYS A 241 -6.17 -3.01 2.04
CA CYS A 241 -5.38 -1.79 2.03
C CYS A 241 -5.53 -1.05 3.36
N LYS A 242 -4.41 -0.57 3.92
CA LYS A 242 -4.39 0.36 5.05
C LYS A 242 -3.45 1.54 4.78
N TYR A 243 -3.57 2.56 5.61
CA TYR A 243 -2.64 3.68 5.63
C TYR A 243 -1.85 3.65 6.94
N ILE A 244 -0.54 3.84 6.83
CA ILE A 244 0.34 4.08 7.98
C ILE A 244 0.85 5.51 7.92
N TYR A 245 1.14 6.11 9.07
CA TYR A 245 1.77 7.41 9.12
C TYR A 245 3.27 7.28 8.89
N LYS A 246 3.79 8.07 7.95
CA LYS A 246 5.21 8.12 7.60
C LYS A 246 5.53 9.50 7.07
N SER A 247 6.56 10.12 7.63
CA SER A 247 7.04 11.41 7.14
C SER A 247 7.93 11.19 5.91
N LYS A 248 7.68 11.97 4.84
CA LYS A 248 8.40 11.95 3.57
C LYS A 248 8.84 13.36 3.16
N LEU A 249 9.33 14.16 4.12
CA LEU A 249 9.73 15.54 3.86
C LEU A 249 10.79 15.67 2.75
N GLU A 250 11.75 14.76 2.70
CA GLU A 250 12.81 14.75 1.68
C GLU A 250 12.25 14.57 0.24
N LYS A 251 11.05 14.01 0.07
CA LYS A 251 10.42 13.85 -1.25
C LYS A 251 9.70 15.09 -1.75
N VAL A 252 9.44 16.07 -0.88
CA VAL A 252 8.76 17.32 -1.27
C VAL A 252 9.62 18.09 -2.28
N GLU A 253 10.94 18.05 -2.10
CA GLU A 253 11.91 18.71 -2.99
C GLU A 253 11.99 18.07 -4.40
N GLN A 254 11.46 16.85 -4.56
CA GLN A 254 11.51 16.07 -5.80
C GLN A 254 10.20 16.10 -6.60
N LEU A 255 9.22 16.91 -6.16
CA LEU A 255 7.92 16.97 -6.81
C LEU A 255 7.99 17.64 -8.18
N ASN A 256 7.27 17.07 -9.15
CA ASN A 256 7.08 17.65 -10.47
C ASN A 256 6.11 18.86 -10.40
N GLN A 257 6.16 19.76 -11.37
CA GLN A 257 5.31 20.96 -11.45
C GLN A 257 3.82 20.64 -11.30
N LEU A 258 3.33 19.58 -11.94
CA LEU A 258 1.93 19.14 -11.81
C LEU A 258 1.57 18.66 -10.39
N GLN A 259 2.52 18.03 -9.69
CA GLN A 259 2.32 17.61 -8.31
C GLN A 259 2.34 18.81 -7.37
N VAL A 260 3.20 19.79 -7.62
CA VAL A 260 3.27 21.05 -6.85
C VAL A 260 1.96 21.84 -6.99
N THR A 261 1.41 21.98 -8.20
CA THR A 261 0.13 22.68 -8.39
C THR A 261 -1.03 21.94 -7.71
N PHE A 262 -1.03 20.60 -7.74
CA PHE A 262 -2.01 19.80 -7.01
C PHE A 262 -1.86 19.94 -5.49
N LEU A 263 -0.63 19.99 -4.97
CA LEU A 263 -0.35 20.20 -3.56
C LEU A 263 -0.86 21.58 -3.10
N LEU A 264 -0.57 22.64 -3.86
CA LEU A 264 -1.11 23.98 -3.60
C LEU A 264 -2.64 23.99 -3.61
N TRP A 265 -3.26 23.25 -4.54
CA TRP A 265 -4.72 23.11 -4.56
C TRP A 265 -5.27 22.42 -3.31
N LEU A 266 -4.59 21.41 -2.77
CA LEU A 266 -4.96 20.78 -1.50
C LEU A 266 -4.84 21.77 -0.32
N GLU A 267 -3.78 22.59 -0.27
CA GLU A 267 -3.62 23.61 0.77
C GLU A 267 -4.71 24.68 0.70
N ILE A 268 -5.01 25.18 -0.51
CA ILE A 268 -6.09 26.15 -0.73
C ILE A 268 -7.42 25.56 -0.29
N LYS A 269 -7.68 24.29 -0.63
CA LYS A 269 -8.88 23.57 -0.21
C LYS A 269 -9.00 23.52 1.31
N ASP A 270 -7.93 23.17 2.02
CA ASP A 270 -7.96 23.05 3.49
C ASP A 270 -8.12 24.42 4.18
N ILE A 271 -7.70 25.52 3.54
CA ILE A 271 -7.95 26.89 4.02
C ILE A 271 -9.40 27.35 3.74
N ILE A 272 -9.94 27.01 2.56
CA ILE A 272 -11.24 27.52 2.09
C ILE A 272 -12.41 26.71 2.68
N ILE A 273 -12.35 25.38 2.69
CA ILE A 273 -13.47 24.52 3.08
C ILE A 273 -14.00 24.86 4.48
N PRO A 274 -13.16 24.97 5.53
CA PRO A 274 -13.66 25.28 6.88
C PRO A 274 -14.36 26.64 6.96
N LYS A 275 -13.94 27.60 6.13
CA LYS A 275 -14.57 28.94 6.08
C LYS A 275 -15.93 28.88 5.39
N VAL A 276 -16.01 28.18 4.26
CA VAL A 276 -17.27 27.99 3.52
C VAL A 276 -18.27 27.20 4.36
N GLU A 277 -17.83 26.13 5.03
CA GLU A 277 -18.68 25.32 5.91
C GLU A 277 -19.26 26.16 7.06
N LYS A 278 -18.44 27.00 7.71
CA LYS A 278 -18.92 27.93 8.75
C LYS A 278 -19.98 28.90 8.23
N ILE A 279 -19.78 29.48 7.04
CA ILE A 279 -20.75 30.39 6.43
C ILE A 279 -22.06 29.64 6.12
N LEU A 280 -21.99 28.44 5.53
CA LEU A 280 -23.17 27.62 5.22
C LEU A 280 -23.94 27.19 6.47
N ILE A 281 -23.25 26.79 7.54
CA ILE A 281 -23.90 26.46 8.82
C ILE A 281 -24.59 27.69 9.40
N GLN A 282 -23.96 28.86 9.32
CA GLN A 282 -24.54 30.10 9.84
C GLN A 282 -25.77 30.54 9.03
N THR A 283 -25.70 30.52 7.70
CA THR A 283 -26.85 30.84 6.83
C THR A 283 -27.98 29.82 7.02
N GLY A 284 -27.64 28.54 7.17
CA GLY A 284 -28.60 27.48 7.49
C GLY A 284 -29.35 27.73 8.81
N LYS A 285 -28.65 28.17 9.86
CA LYS A 285 -29.30 28.55 11.14
C LYS A 285 -30.27 29.71 10.98
N TYR A 286 -29.88 30.75 10.24
CA TYR A 286 -30.78 31.88 9.96
C TYR A 286 -32.00 31.46 9.15
N PHE A 287 -31.80 30.59 8.16
CA PHE A 287 -32.90 30.06 7.35
C PHE A 287 -33.88 29.23 8.19
N ILE A 288 -33.37 28.33 9.04
CA ILE A 288 -34.21 27.55 9.97
C ILE A 288 -34.95 28.48 10.93
N TYR A 289 -34.29 29.50 11.48
CA TYR A 289 -34.93 30.48 12.37
C TYR A 289 -36.08 31.21 11.67
N LEU A 290 -35.87 31.66 10.42
CA LEU A 290 -36.91 32.29 9.62
C LEU A 290 -38.08 31.34 9.37
N LEU A 291 -37.81 30.08 9.02
CA LEU A 291 -38.86 29.07 8.84
C LEU A 291 -39.67 28.84 10.13
N VAL A 292 -39.00 28.65 11.27
CA VAL A 292 -39.67 28.46 12.57
C VAL A 292 -40.55 29.65 12.91
N ASN A 293 -40.06 30.88 12.70
CA ASN A 293 -40.83 32.09 12.96
C ASN A 293 -42.06 32.21 12.02
N LEU A 294 -41.89 31.90 10.73
CA LEU A 294 -42.99 31.88 9.77
C LEU A 294 -44.07 30.86 10.16
N PHE A 295 -43.68 29.62 10.46
CA PHE A 295 -44.63 28.59 10.89
C PHE A 295 -45.32 28.93 12.21
N SER A 296 -44.59 29.48 13.19
CA SER A 296 -45.18 29.93 14.45
C SER A 296 -46.25 31.01 14.23
N ASN A 297 -45.96 32.01 13.39
CA ASN A 297 -46.92 33.05 13.05
C ASN A 297 -48.15 32.51 12.30
N ILE A 298 -47.95 31.57 11.37
CA ILE A 298 -49.05 30.91 10.68
C ILE A 298 -49.96 30.16 11.67
N VAL A 299 -49.39 29.43 12.63
CA VAL A 299 -50.15 28.72 13.68
C VAL A 299 -50.94 29.71 14.55
N ILE A 300 -50.33 30.83 14.95
CA ILE A 300 -51.02 31.88 15.73
C ILE A 300 -52.20 32.47 14.94
N ILE A 301 -52.02 32.76 13.66
CA ILE A 301 -53.10 33.25 12.78
C ILE A 301 -54.21 32.21 12.67
N PHE A 302 -53.85 30.93 12.50
CA PHE A 302 -54.81 29.84 12.40
C PHE A 302 -55.66 29.70 13.68
N ILE A 303 -55.02 29.74 14.85
CA ILE A 303 -55.71 29.72 16.15
C ILE A 303 -56.65 30.92 16.29
N LYS A 304 -56.20 32.13 15.94
CA LYS A 304 -57.05 33.34 15.99
C LYS A 304 -58.27 33.22 15.08
N SER A 305 -58.10 32.71 13.86
CA SER A 305 -59.21 32.48 12.93
C SER A 305 -60.23 31.46 13.45
N VAL A 306 -59.77 30.37 14.08
CA VAL A 306 -60.65 29.36 14.69
C VAL A 306 -61.45 29.96 15.86
N ILE A 307 -60.80 30.73 16.75
CA ILE A 307 -61.48 31.40 17.86
C ILE A 307 -62.51 32.41 17.35
N PHE A 308 -62.17 33.20 16.33
CA PHE A 308 -63.10 34.15 15.73
C PHE A 308 -64.33 33.45 15.11
N TYR A 309 -64.13 32.30 14.48
CA TYR A 309 -65.21 31.50 13.92
C TYR A 309 -66.11 30.88 15.01
N LEU A 310 -65.54 30.42 16.13
CA LEU A 310 -66.29 29.85 17.26
C LEU A 310 -67.04 30.88 18.11
N ASN A 311 -66.58 32.13 18.13
CA ASN A 311 -67.25 33.24 18.83
C ASN A 311 -68.39 33.90 18.04
N ARG A 312 -68.75 33.35 16.88
CA ARG A 312 -69.84 33.83 16.02
C ARG A 312 -71.00 32.86 16.04
#